data_AF-A0A843GXR6-F1
#
_entry.id   AF-A0A843GXR6-F1
#
_cell.length_a   1.000
_cell.length_b   1.000
_cell.length_c   1.000
_cell.angle_alpha   90.00
_cell.angle_beta   90.00
_cell.angle_gamma   90.00
#
_symmetry.space_group_name_H-M   'P 1'
#
loop_
_entity.id
_entity.type
_entity.pdbx_description
1 polymer ?
#
loop_
_entity_poly.entity_id
_entity_poly.type
_entity_poly.pdbx_seq_one_letter_code
_entity_poly.pdbx_strand_id
1 'polypeptide(L)'
;MDKITKEMLHIYKPFSQLDWMNYKLVRSQITFHHIEKKEEGGKRELSNGALLMPTPHQYLHLIECKDIKTYIALNKVFKIINSQLSEPNKDQREIIEYLLQDFEYKHRNDKNSKGKTLIKKEYKRRW
;
A
#
# COMPACT_ATOMS: atom_id res chain seq x y z
N MET A 1 14.98 8.56 6.65
CA MET A 1 14.49 8.29 5.29
C MET A 1 15.69 8.15 4.36
N ASP A 2 15.76 7.04 3.63
CA ASP A 2 16.84 6.74 2.68
C ASP A 2 16.73 7.52 1.36
N LYS A 3 17.78 7.43 0.54
CA LYS A 3 17.91 8.21 -0.71
C LYS A 3 16.80 7.91 -1.72
N ILE A 4 16.45 6.63 -1.91
CA ILE A 4 15.44 6.21 -2.91
C ILE A 4 14.06 6.73 -2.51
N THR A 5 13.67 6.58 -1.25
CA THR A 5 12.39 7.09 -0.75
C THR A 5 12.26 8.62 -0.93
N LYS A 6 13.35 9.37 -0.71
CA LYS A 6 13.39 10.82 -0.95
C LYS A 6 13.20 11.16 -2.43
N GLU A 7 13.88 10.42 -3.30
CA GLU A 7 13.80 10.58 -4.74
C GLU A 7 12.40 10.26 -5.28
N MET A 8 11.79 9.17 -4.80
CA MET A 8 10.39 8.86 -5.09
C MET A 8 9.45 9.99 -4.66
N LEU A 9 9.58 10.53 -3.44
CA LEU A 9 8.75 11.66 -3.00
C LEU A 9 8.87 12.88 -3.94
N HIS A 10 10.04 13.09 -4.53
CA HIS A 10 10.28 14.17 -5.49
C HIS A 10 9.63 13.89 -6.85
N ILE A 11 9.68 12.64 -7.32
CA ILE A 11 9.07 12.19 -8.58
C ILE A 11 7.54 12.22 -8.47
N TYR A 12 6.98 11.51 -7.50
CA TYR A 12 5.54 11.28 -7.40
C TYR A 12 4.74 12.50 -6.96
N LYS A 13 5.37 13.46 -6.26
CA LYS A 13 4.76 14.74 -5.82
C LYS A 13 3.33 14.56 -5.29
N PRO A 14 3.13 13.97 -4.11
CA PRO A 14 1.79 13.64 -3.59
C PRO A 14 1.01 14.91 -3.20
N PHE A 15 0.40 15.60 -4.17
CA PHE A 15 -0.40 16.81 -3.98
C PHE A 15 -1.67 16.51 -3.20
N SER A 16 -2.24 15.33 -3.38
CA SER A 16 -3.36 14.82 -2.58
C SER A 16 -3.05 14.69 -1.08
N GLN A 17 -1.78 14.73 -0.68
CA GLN A 17 -1.32 14.41 0.67
C GLN A 17 -1.73 13.01 1.13
N LEU A 18 -1.90 12.08 0.18
CA LEU A 18 -2.17 10.68 0.44
C LEU A 18 -1.01 9.82 -0.02
N ASP A 19 -0.84 8.68 0.64
CA ASP A 19 0.02 7.62 0.14
C ASP A 19 -0.68 6.79 -0.95
N TRP A 20 -0.04 5.70 -1.38
CA TRP A 20 -0.55 4.86 -2.46
C TRP A 20 -1.72 3.95 -2.05
N MET A 21 -2.13 3.98 -0.79
CA MET A 21 -3.31 3.24 -0.29
C MET A 21 -4.36 4.18 0.33
N ASN A 22 -4.36 5.46 -0.04
CA ASN A 22 -5.31 6.50 0.41
C ASN A 22 -5.22 6.84 1.91
N TYR A 23 -4.06 6.68 2.54
CA TYR A 23 -3.83 7.14 3.91
C TYR A 23 -3.14 8.49 3.90
N LYS A 24 -3.50 9.34 4.88
CA LYS A 24 -2.89 10.65 5.05
C LYS A 24 -1.37 10.54 5.20
N LEU A 25 -0.66 11.21 4.29
CA LEU A 25 0.78 11.23 4.20
C LEU A 25 1.38 12.08 5.33
N VAL A 26 2.33 11.50 6.06
CA VAL A 26 3.26 12.23 6.93
C VAL A 26 4.66 11.96 6.40
N ARG A 27 5.25 12.95 5.71
CA ARG A 27 6.53 12.78 4.98
C ARG A 27 7.63 12.15 5.82
N SER A 28 7.78 12.51 7.09
CA SER A 28 8.82 11.96 7.97
C SER A 28 8.68 10.46 8.28
N GLN A 29 7.49 9.89 8.10
CA GLN A 29 7.16 8.51 8.45
C GLN A 29 6.90 7.62 7.23
N ILE A 30 6.98 8.16 6.01
CA ILE A 30 6.75 7.36 4.80
C ILE A 30 7.74 6.20 4.74
N THR A 31 7.25 5.06 4.28
CA THR A 31 8.01 3.83 4.11
C THR A 31 8.03 3.42 2.65
N PHE A 32 9.06 2.65 2.29
CA PHE A 32 9.19 2.04 0.97
C PHE A 32 8.70 0.60 1.04
N HIS A 33 7.69 0.29 0.25
CA HIS A 33 7.22 -1.08 0.00
C HIS A 33 7.86 -1.60 -1.30
N HIS A 34 8.29 -2.87 -1.29
CA HIS A 34 8.82 -3.52 -2.50
C HIS A 34 7.66 -4.13 -3.28
N ILE A 35 7.45 -3.72 -4.53
CA ILE A 35 6.38 -4.24 -5.39
C ILE A 35 6.63 -5.72 -5.71
N GLU A 36 7.85 -6.04 -6.13
CA GLU A 36 8.42 -7.38 -6.18
C GLU A 36 9.30 -7.57 -4.95
N LYS A 37 9.08 -8.65 -4.21
CA LYS A 37 9.71 -8.82 -2.90
C LYS A 37 11.19 -9.08 -2.97
N LYS A 38 11.88 -8.73 -1.89
CA LYS A 38 13.32 -8.99 -1.75
C LYS A 38 13.65 -10.49 -1.83
N GLU A 39 12.84 -11.36 -1.20
CA GLU A 39 13.03 -12.81 -1.28
C GLU A 39 12.86 -13.38 -2.70
N GLU A 40 12.16 -12.66 -3.58
CA GLU A 40 11.92 -13.04 -4.98
C GLU A 40 12.95 -12.40 -5.94
N GLY A 41 13.96 -11.70 -5.40
CA GLY A 41 14.98 -11.00 -6.18
C GLY A 41 14.70 -9.51 -6.41
N GLY A 42 13.58 -9.01 -5.90
CA GLY A 42 13.19 -7.61 -5.97
C GLY A 42 14.20 -6.68 -5.31
N LYS A 43 14.76 -5.78 -6.10
CA LYS A 43 15.76 -4.81 -5.65
C LYS A 43 15.11 -3.59 -5.03
N ARG A 44 15.82 -2.93 -4.12
CA ARG A 44 15.44 -1.60 -3.64
C ARG A 44 15.87 -0.57 -4.68
N GLU A 45 14.97 -0.23 -5.57
CA GLU A 45 15.17 0.72 -6.68
C GLU A 45 13.87 1.45 -7.00
N LEU A 46 13.95 2.54 -7.76
CA LEU A 46 12.79 3.40 -8.05
C LEU A 46 11.65 2.64 -8.71
N SER A 47 11.95 1.78 -9.68
CA SER A 47 11.02 0.94 -10.46
C SER A 47 10.28 -0.10 -9.62
N ASN A 48 10.78 -0.44 -8.44
CA ASN A 48 10.25 -1.50 -7.60
C ASN A 48 9.66 -0.98 -6.27
N GLY A 49 9.40 0.33 -6.19
CA GLY A 49 8.94 0.98 -4.97
C GLY A 49 7.48 1.38 -4.99
N ALA A 50 6.81 1.27 -3.86
CA ALA A 50 5.59 2.01 -3.54
C ALA A 50 5.77 2.82 -2.26
N LEU A 51 5.19 4.02 -2.21
CA LEU A 51 5.22 4.88 -1.04
C LEU A 51 4.00 4.62 -0.16
N LEU A 52 4.21 4.05 1.03
CA LEU A 52 3.15 3.74 1.99
C LEU A 52 3.46 4.29 3.39
N MET A 53 2.44 4.71 4.11
CA MET A 53 2.51 4.98 5.54
C MET A 53 2.69 3.66 6.33
N PRO A 54 3.21 3.70 7.57
CA PRO A 54 3.46 2.48 8.35
C PRO A 54 2.21 1.61 8.53
N THR A 55 1.04 2.23 8.74
CA THR A 55 -0.24 1.53 8.89
C THR A 55 -0.65 0.75 7.63
N PRO A 56 -0.78 1.36 6.43
CA PRO A 56 -1.04 0.63 5.20
C PRO A 56 0.03 -0.38 4.83
N HIS A 57 1.31 -0.12 5.12
CA HIS A 57 2.36 -1.10 4.88
C HIS A 57 2.13 -2.38 5.70
N GLN A 58 1.85 -2.24 7.01
CA GLN A 58 1.46 -3.38 7.84
C GLN A 58 0.16 -4.04 7.38
N TYR A 59 -0.79 -3.24 6.90
CA TYR A 59 -2.05 -3.74 6.39
C TYR A 59 -1.84 -4.58 5.13
N LEU A 60 -0.95 -4.17 4.24
CA LEU A 60 -0.61 -4.90 3.03
C LEU A 60 0.01 -6.26 3.33
N HIS A 61 0.87 -6.37 4.36
CA HIS A 61 1.38 -7.67 4.84
C HIS A 61 0.27 -8.59 5.37
N LEU A 62 -0.74 -8.01 6.02
CA LEU A 62 -1.90 -8.76 6.48
C LEU A 62 -2.74 -9.29 5.31
N ILE A 63 -2.96 -8.44 4.30
CA ILE A 63 -3.66 -8.80 3.07
C ILE A 63 -2.92 -9.94 2.37
N GLU A 64 -1.61 -9.84 2.24
CA GLU A 64 -0.77 -10.92 1.71
C GLU A 64 -0.99 -12.27 2.42
N CYS A 65 -0.97 -12.26 3.76
CA CYS A 65 -1.11 -13.46 4.55
C CYS A 65 -2.50 -14.11 4.41
N LYS A 66 -3.54 -13.32 4.09
CA LYS A 66 -4.94 -13.75 4.13
C LYS A 66 -5.59 -13.92 2.76
N ASP A 67 -5.21 -13.09 1.81
CA ASP A 67 -5.69 -13.07 0.44
C ASP A 67 -4.57 -12.63 -0.50
N ILE A 68 -3.76 -13.61 -0.91
CA ILE A 68 -2.65 -13.40 -1.85
C ILE A 68 -3.13 -12.81 -3.19
N LYS A 69 -4.38 -13.10 -3.61
CA LYS A 69 -4.91 -12.57 -4.88
C LYS A 69 -5.13 -11.07 -4.79
N THR A 70 -5.69 -10.59 -3.68
CA THR A 70 -5.86 -9.14 -3.44
C THR A 70 -4.50 -8.44 -3.31
N TYR A 71 -3.54 -9.05 -2.61
CA TYR A 71 -2.18 -8.52 -2.53
C TYR A 71 -1.51 -8.38 -3.91
N ILE A 72 -1.61 -9.42 -4.76
CA ILE A 72 -1.08 -9.38 -6.13
C ILE A 72 -1.78 -8.29 -6.94
N ALA A 73 -3.10 -8.14 -6.80
CA ALA A 73 -3.86 -7.09 -7.49
C ALA A 73 -3.39 -5.69 -7.09
N LEU A 74 -3.20 -5.42 -5.79
CA LEU A 74 -2.67 -4.15 -5.30
C LEU A 74 -1.26 -3.87 -5.85
N ASN A 75 -0.35 -4.85 -5.83
CA ASN A 75 0.99 -4.68 -6.39
C ASN A 75 0.99 -4.43 -7.91
N LYS A 76 0.05 -5.03 -8.66
CA LYS A 76 -0.13 -4.71 -10.08
C LYS A 76 -0.53 -3.25 -10.27
N VAL A 77 -1.43 -2.71 -9.44
CA VAL A 77 -1.80 -1.29 -9.47
C VAL A 77 -0.61 -0.41 -9.11
N PHE A 78 0.18 -0.77 -8.09
CA PHE A 78 1.41 -0.06 -7.72
C PHE A 78 2.42 -0.04 -8.87
N LYS A 79 2.58 -1.14 -9.62
CA LYS A 79 3.46 -1.17 -10.78
C LYS A 79 3.03 -0.18 -11.87
N ILE A 80 1.72 -0.05 -12.10
CA ILE A 80 1.16 0.93 -13.04
C ILE A 80 1.44 2.35 -12.55
N ILE A 81 1.13 2.66 -11.28
CA ILE A 81 1.41 3.96 -10.65
C ILE A 81 2.90 4.30 -10.72
N ASN A 82 3.77 3.31 -10.51
CA ASN A 82 5.21 3.53 -10.58
C ASN A 82 5.64 3.92 -12.00
N SER A 83 5.15 3.20 -13.00
CA SER A 83 5.50 3.44 -14.41
C SER A 83 5.07 4.81 -14.96
N GLN A 84 4.02 5.43 -14.40
CA GLN A 84 3.57 6.77 -14.79
C GLN A 84 4.35 7.91 -14.13
N LEU A 85 5.25 7.62 -13.18
CA LEU A 85 6.10 8.60 -12.50
C LEU A 85 5.32 9.79 -11.87
N SER A 86 4.11 9.53 -11.40
CA SER A 86 3.21 10.52 -10.80
C SER A 86 2.33 9.85 -9.75
N GLU A 87 1.84 10.62 -8.77
CA GLU A 87 0.96 10.09 -7.72
C GLU A 87 -0.25 9.33 -8.29
N PRO A 88 -0.87 8.42 -7.51
CA PRO A 88 -2.06 7.72 -7.97
C PRO A 88 -3.16 8.69 -8.42
N ASN A 89 -3.68 8.47 -9.63
CA ASN A 89 -4.80 9.23 -10.16
C ASN A 89 -6.12 8.76 -9.52
N LYS A 90 -7.22 9.46 -9.83
CA LYS A 90 -8.54 9.17 -9.23
C LYS A 90 -8.99 7.72 -9.45
N ASP A 91 -8.94 7.24 -10.69
CA ASP A 91 -9.39 5.89 -11.04
C ASP A 91 -8.55 4.82 -10.34
N GLN A 92 -7.23 5.02 -10.26
CA GLN A 92 -6.34 4.11 -9.52
C GLN A 92 -6.68 4.08 -8.02
N ARG A 93 -6.99 5.23 -7.43
CA ARG A 93 -7.41 5.33 -6.02
C ARG A 93 -8.72 4.62 -5.78
N GLU A 94 -9.68 4.73 -6.70
CA GLU A 94 -10.97 4.03 -6.63
C GLU A 94 -10.78 2.51 -6.75
N ILE A 95 -9.90 2.05 -7.65
CA ILE A 95 -9.55 0.62 -7.76
C ILE A 95 -8.91 0.12 -6.47
N ILE A 96 -7.96 0.86 -5.90
CA ILE A 96 -7.32 0.50 -4.63
C ILE A 96 -8.37 0.43 -3.52
N GLU A 97 -9.25 1.42 -3.41
CA GLU A 97 -10.30 1.44 -2.39
C GLU A 97 -11.25 0.24 -2.54
N TYR A 98 -11.66 -0.06 -3.77
CA TYR A 98 -12.50 -1.23 -4.07
C TYR A 98 -11.83 -2.54 -3.62
N LEU A 99 -10.55 -2.75 -3.96
CA LEU A 99 -9.80 -3.94 -3.57
C LEU A 99 -9.70 -4.08 -2.03
N LEU A 100 -9.49 -2.97 -1.32
CA LEU A 100 -9.44 -2.97 0.13
C LEU A 100 -10.80 -3.26 0.75
N GLN A 101 -11.87 -2.65 0.26
CA GLN A 101 -13.22 -2.91 0.76
C GLN A 101 -13.68 -4.34 0.51
N ASP A 102 -13.36 -4.91 -0.65
CA ASP A 102 -13.66 -6.30 -0.97
C ASP A 102 -12.92 -7.27 -0.03
N PHE A 103 -11.62 -7.06 0.20
CA PHE A 103 -10.87 -7.79 1.22
C PHE A 103 -11.50 -7.65 2.62
N GLU A 104 -11.84 -6.42 3.01
CA GLU A 104 -12.45 -6.16 4.30
C GLU A 104 -13.78 -6.89 4.47
N TYR A 105 -14.60 -6.93 3.42
CA TYR A 105 -15.87 -7.62 3.42
C TYR A 105 -15.69 -9.12 3.56
N LYS A 106 -14.77 -9.73 2.79
CA LYS A 106 -14.44 -11.16 2.84
C LYS A 106 -13.93 -11.60 4.21
N HIS A 107 -13.07 -10.80 4.83
CA HIS A 107 -12.38 -11.13 6.08
C HIS A 107 -12.97 -10.43 7.33
N ARG A 108 -14.19 -9.87 7.24
CA ARG A 108 -14.80 -9.09 8.33
C ARG A 108 -14.96 -9.84 9.65
N ASN A 109 -15.11 -11.17 9.58
CA ASN A 109 -15.32 -12.04 10.73
C ASN A 109 -14.04 -12.74 11.18
N ASP A 110 -12.92 -12.55 10.48
CA ASP A 110 -11.66 -13.20 10.81
C ASP A 110 -11.13 -12.69 12.15
N LYS A 111 -10.67 -13.63 12.97
CA LYS A 111 -10.09 -13.36 14.28
C LYS A 111 -8.69 -13.93 14.34
N ASN A 112 -7.83 -13.31 15.15
CA ASN A 112 -6.55 -13.90 15.50
C ASN A 112 -6.74 -15.02 16.55
N SER A 113 -5.64 -15.71 16.89
CA SER A 113 -5.63 -16.77 17.91
C SER A 113 -6.10 -16.33 19.30
N LYS A 114 -6.14 -15.01 19.57
CA LYS A 114 -6.63 -14.40 20.81
C LYS A 114 -8.10 -13.93 20.70
N GLY A 115 -8.81 -14.31 19.63
CA GLY A 115 -10.21 -13.94 19.41
C GLY A 115 -10.46 -12.48 19.00
N LYS A 116 -9.42 -11.67 18.76
CA LYS A 116 -9.56 -10.27 18.33
C LYS A 116 -9.75 -10.18 16.82
N THR A 117 -10.61 -9.27 16.36
CA THR A 117 -10.82 -9.02 14.93
C THR A 117 -9.51 -8.68 14.24
N LEU A 118 -9.28 -9.32 13.09
CA LEU A 118 -8.06 -9.21 12.32
C LEU A 118 -7.94 -7.84 11.62
N ILE A 119 -9.04 -7.36 11.05
CA ILE A 119 -9.11 -6.02 10.47
C ILE A 119 -9.29 -4.99 11.58
N LYS A 120 -8.23 -4.26 11.88
CA LYS A 120 -8.23 -3.21 12.89
C LYS A 120 -8.97 -1.96 12.40
N LYS A 121 -9.50 -1.17 13.35
CA LYS A 121 -10.14 0.12 13.05
C LYS A 121 -9.21 1.09 12.30
N GLU A 122 -7.91 1.09 12.64
CA GLU A 122 -6.92 1.94 11.98
C GLU A 122 -6.76 1.65 10.48
N TYR A 123 -6.97 0.41 10.04
CA TYR A 123 -6.92 0.06 8.63
C TYR A 123 -8.07 0.68 7.84
N LYS A 124 -9.21 0.98 8.47
CA LYS A 124 -10.37 1.58 7.81
C LYS A 124 -10.34 3.12 7.78
N ARG A 125 -9.33 3.75 8.39
CA ARG A 125 -9.20 5.22 8.47
C ARG A 125 -8.50 5.80 7.25
N ARG A 126 -9.03 5.50 6.06
CA ARG A 126 -8.59 6.06 4.78
C ARG A 126 -9.35 7.36 4.49
N TRP A 127 -8.81 8.18 3.59
CA TRP A 127 -9.39 9.44 3.13
C TRP A 127 -10.16 9.26 1.83
#